data_AF-A0A7K5FRA9-F1
#
_entry.id   AF-A0A7K5FRA9-F1
#
_cell.length_a   1.000
_cell.length_b   1.000
_cell.length_c   1.000
_cell.angle_alpha   90.00
_cell.angle_beta   90.00
_cell.angle_gamma   90.00
#
_symmetry.space_group_name_H-M   'P 1'
#
loop_
_entity.id
_entity.type
_entity.pdbx_description
1 polymer ?
#
loop_
_entity_poly.entity_id
_entity_poly.type
_entity_poly.pdbx_seq_one_letter_code
_entity_poly.pdbx_strand_id
1 'polypeptide(L)'
;GSPQVVKLHATVHVFEKWDEPLNIITDSQYVEGVVQHLEGAWLKSTDHEDLYLLFRRLQHLISNRKLPYYIPHIRSHTQLPGPIAKGSALADKLAAPRINAPLPDALQQALLSHTFYHQSAKSLQRMFHIPLDSERQLIKMCPDCQSIAPLHPAGVNPRGLRALQLWQTDVTHVPEFGRYKYKYIYVLDTFSKAVWASPLTGETSKHTISHWMAAFATLGVPSEIKTDNGPCYTSQKTATFLVKWGVRHIT
;
A
#
# COMPACT_ATOMS: atom_id res chain seq x y z
N GLY A 1 13.37 5.67 -18.56
CA GLY A 1 12.40 4.57 -18.45
C GLY A 1 12.64 3.75 -17.20
N SER A 2 11.55 3.35 -16.53
CA SER A 2 11.57 2.47 -15.35
C SER A 2 12.52 1.26 -15.51
N PRO A 3 13.18 0.79 -14.44
CA PRO A 3 14.01 -0.43 -14.46
C PRO A 3 13.30 -1.62 -15.12
N GLN A 4 11.98 -1.72 -14.97
CA GLN A 4 11.18 -2.78 -15.57
C GLN A 4 11.13 -2.69 -17.11
N VAL A 5 11.04 -1.47 -17.63
CA VAL A 5 11.00 -1.21 -19.08
C VAL A 5 12.35 -1.57 -19.71
N VAL A 6 13.46 -1.20 -19.05
CA VAL A 6 14.81 -1.56 -19.52
C VAL A 6 15.00 -3.08 -19.56
N LYS A 7 14.57 -3.78 -18.52
CA LYS A 7 14.66 -5.25 -18.46
C LYS A 7 13.78 -5.90 -19.53
N LEU A 8 12.58 -5.36 -19.78
CA LEU A 8 11.70 -5.84 -20.84
C LEU A 8 12.29 -5.62 -22.24
N HIS A 9 12.93 -4.46 -22.49
CA HIS A 9 13.69 -4.22 -23.72
C HIS A 9 14.83 -5.23 -23.92
N ALA A 10 15.58 -5.52 -22.87
CA ALA A 10 16.65 -6.51 -22.92
C ALA A 10 16.09 -7.90 -23.27
N THR A 11 14.94 -8.29 -22.70
CA THR A 11 14.26 -9.54 -23.05
C THR A 11 13.82 -9.58 -24.50
N VAL A 12 13.21 -8.51 -25.02
CA VAL A 12 12.85 -8.41 -26.45
C VAL A 12 14.10 -8.62 -27.31
N HIS A 13 15.19 -7.92 -27.00
CA HIS A 13 16.44 -8.03 -27.76
C HIS A 13 17.02 -9.46 -27.75
N VAL A 14 16.87 -10.18 -26.63
CA VAL A 14 17.30 -11.58 -26.55
C VAL A 14 16.50 -12.47 -27.51
N PHE A 15 15.18 -12.30 -27.57
CA PHE A 15 14.35 -13.07 -28.50
C PHE A 15 14.63 -12.74 -29.97
N GLU A 16 15.03 -11.51 -30.29
CA GLU A 16 15.38 -11.08 -31.65
C GLU A 16 16.73 -11.61 -32.12
N LYS A 17 17.71 -11.62 -31.22
CA LYS A 17 19.09 -11.85 -31.59
C LYS A 17 19.45 -13.32 -31.71
N TRP A 18 18.78 -14.18 -30.95
CA TRP A 18 19.14 -15.59 -30.84
C TRP A 18 17.99 -16.49 -31.30
N ASP A 19 18.20 -17.16 -32.43
CA ASP A 19 17.32 -18.19 -32.99
C ASP A 19 17.83 -19.61 -32.63
N GLU A 20 18.05 -19.85 -31.34
CA GLU A 20 18.49 -21.13 -30.76
C GLU A 20 17.71 -21.43 -29.46
N PRO A 21 17.74 -22.63 -28.86
CA PRO A 21 17.13 -22.86 -27.56
C PRO A 21 17.62 -21.86 -26.49
N LEU A 22 16.71 -21.16 -25.80
CA LEU A 22 17.06 -20.06 -24.90
C LEU A 22 16.81 -20.36 -23.43
N ASN A 23 17.73 -19.91 -22.58
CA ASN A 23 17.54 -19.82 -21.13
C ASN A 23 17.77 -18.36 -20.70
N ILE A 24 16.70 -17.67 -20.29
CA ILE A 24 16.71 -16.26 -19.90
C ILE A 24 16.56 -16.19 -18.39
N ILE A 25 17.64 -15.95 -17.67
CA ILE A 25 17.56 -15.80 -16.20
C ILE A 25 17.30 -14.32 -15.88
N THR A 26 16.17 -14.03 -15.24
CA THR A 26 15.75 -12.65 -14.93
C THR A 26 15.60 -12.45 -13.42
N ASP A 27 16.04 -11.30 -12.93
CA ASP A 27 15.78 -10.85 -11.55
C ASP A 27 14.51 -9.96 -11.45
N SER A 28 13.75 -9.88 -12.55
CA SER A 28 12.45 -9.22 -12.60
C SER A 28 11.33 -10.24 -12.71
N GLN A 29 10.61 -10.42 -11.59
CA GLN A 29 9.38 -11.19 -11.55
C GLN A 29 8.31 -10.63 -12.52
N TYR A 30 8.34 -9.32 -12.77
CA TYR A 30 7.44 -8.70 -13.73
C TYR A 30 7.72 -9.19 -15.16
N VAL A 31 8.98 -9.20 -15.59
CA VAL A 31 9.37 -9.66 -16.92
C VAL A 31 9.11 -11.15 -17.11
N GLU A 32 9.42 -11.97 -16.10
CA GLU A 32 9.05 -13.39 -16.08
C GLU A 32 7.54 -13.56 -16.30
N GLY A 33 6.73 -12.86 -15.48
CA GLY A 33 5.27 -12.93 -15.55
C GLY A 33 4.73 -12.47 -16.90
N VAL A 34 5.29 -11.41 -17.48
CA VAL A 34 4.92 -10.96 -18.84
C VAL A 34 5.16 -12.09 -19.83
N VAL A 35 6.39 -12.60 -19.94
CA VAL A 35 6.73 -13.61 -20.96
C VAL A 35 5.86 -14.86 -20.84
N GLN A 36 5.58 -15.32 -19.62
CA GLN A 36 4.76 -16.52 -19.37
C GLN A 36 3.29 -16.37 -19.81
N HIS A 37 2.74 -15.16 -19.82
CA HIS A 37 1.31 -14.94 -20.08
C HIS A 37 1.03 -14.21 -21.40
N LEU A 38 2.05 -13.69 -22.07
CA LEU A 38 1.89 -12.78 -23.20
C LEU A 38 1.40 -13.46 -24.49
N GLU A 39 1.76 -14.73 -24.72
CA GLU A 39 1.48 -15.45 -25.97
C GLU A 39 -0.03 -15.47 -26.33
N GLY A 40 -0.90 -15.57 -25.33
CA GLY A 40 -2.37 -15.58 -25.49
C GLY A 40 -3.07 -14.32 -24.98
N ALA A 41 -2.34 -13.29 -24.55
CA ALA A 41 -2.94 -12.13 -23.90
C ALA A 41 -3.54 -11.12 -24.91
N TRP A 42 -4.69 -10.55 -24.56
CA TRP A 42 -5.26 -9.40 -25.28
C TRP A 42 -4.62 -8.10 -24.78
N LEU A 43 -3.84 -7.45 -25.65
CA LEU A 43 -3.21 -6.17 -25.35
C LEU A 43 -4.18 -5.00 -25.59
N LYS A 44 -4.64 -4.37 -24.51
CA LYS A 44 -5.40 -3.12 -24.56
C LYS A 44 -4.47 -1.94 -24.91
N SER A 45 -4.92 -0.99 -25.72
CA SER A 45 -4.19 0.26 -25.93
C SER A 45 -4.07 1.04 -24.62
N THR A 46 -2.89 1.62 -24.39
CA THR A 46 -2.55 2.38 -23.19
C THR A 46 -1.95 3.72 -23.57
N ASP A 47 -2.00 4.70 -22.66
CA ASP A 47 -1.41 6.04 -22.84
C ASP A 47 0.13 6.02 -23.02
N HIS A 48 0.78 4.88 -22.70
CA HIS A 48 2.20 4.65 -22.95
C HIS A 48 2.43 3.85 -24.24
N GLU A 49 2.47 4.56 -25.37
CA GLU A 49 2.61 3.97 -26.71
C GLU A 49 3.88 3.12 -26.87
N ASP A 50 5.02 3.58 -26.36
CA ASP A 50 6.30 2.85 -26.43
C ASP A 50 6.22 1.48 -25.74
N LEU A 51 5.57 1.42 -24.58
CA LEU A 51 5.42 0.18 -23.81
C LEU A 51 4.44 -0.78 -24.50
N TYR A 52 3.36 -0.24 -25.08
CA TYR A 52 2.42 -1.02 -25.87
C TYR A 52 3.11 -1.66 -27.09
N LEU A 53 3.92 -0.88 -27.82
CA LEU A 53 4.72 -1.39 -28.95
C LEU A 53 5.71 -2.46 -28.51
N LEU A 54 6.32 -2.29 -27.34
CA LEU A 54 7.24 -3.28 -26.77
C LEU A 54 6.54 -4.61 -26.47
N PHE A 55 5.35 -4.57 -25.87
CA PHE A 55 4.55 -5.78 -25.62
C PHE A 55 4.10 -6.45 -26.91
N ARG A 56 3.60 -5.68 -27.88
CA ARG A 56 3.23 -6.18 -29.21
C ARG A 56 4.40 -6.91 -29.88
N ARG A 57 5.59 -6.31 -29.80
CA ARG A 57 6.81 -6.87 -30.40
C ARG A 57 7.23 -8.17 -29.71
N LEU A 58 7.25 -8.18 -28.38
CA LEU A 58 7.57 -9.39 -27.60
C LEU A 58 6.53 -10.50 -27.84
N GLN A 59 5.24 -10.16 -27.89
CA GLN A 59 4.17 -11.12 -28.19
C GLN A 59 4.39 -11.77 -29.55
N HIS A 60 4.66 -10.97 -30.58
CA HIS A 60 4.94 -11.46 -31.92
C HIS A 60 6.15 -12.40 -31.96
N LEU A 61 7.23 -12.07 -31.23
CA LEU A 61 8.42 -12.91 -31.17
C LEU A 61 8.16 -14.24 -30.46
N ILE A 62 7.41 -14.24 -29.37
CA ILE A 62 7.06 -15.46 -28.63
C ILE A 62 6.17 -16.36 -29.50
N SER A 63 5.09 -15.81 -30.07
CA SER A 63 4.13 -16.58 -30.88
C SER A 63 4.73 -17.18 -32.15
N ASN A 64 5.79 -16.58 -32.71
CA ASN A 64 6.45 -17.11 -33.91
C ASN A 64 7.67 -17.98 -33.60
N ARG A 65 8.09 -18.08 -32.34
CA ARG A 65 9.26 -18.85 -31.96
C ARG A 65 8.95 -20.35 -32.04
N LYS A 66 9.77 -21.09 -32.80
CA LYS A 66 9.65 -22.56 -32.93
C LYS A 66 10.53 -23.32 -31.94
N LEU A 67 11.57 -22.67 -31.42
CA LEU A 67 12.57 -23.26 -30.54
C LEU A 67 12.20 -23.03 -29.06
N PRO A 68 12.52 -23.99 -28.18
CA PRO A 68 12.15 -23.90 -26.77
C PRO A 68 12.87 -22.74 -26.10
N TYR A 69 12.19 -22.11 -25.14
CA TYR A 69 12.78 -21.11 -24.27
C TYR A 69 12.34 -21.35 -22.82
N TYR A 70 13.18 -20.98 -21.87
CA TYR A 70 12.90 -21.04 -20.45
C TYR A 70 13.29 -19.72 -19.78
N ILE A 71 12.42 -19.17 -18.94
CA ILE A 71 12.64 -17.91 -18.24
C ILE A 71 12.37 -18.04 -16.74
N PRO A 72 13.36 -18.47 -15.93
CA PRO A 72 13.20 -18.51 -14.49
C PRO A 72 13.48 -17.15 -13.85
N HIS A 73 12.70 -16.80 -12.83
CA HIS A 73 13.01 -15.69 -11.95
C HIS A 73 13.98 -16.07 -10.83
N ILE A 74 14.95 -15.19 -10.56
CA ILE A 74 15.85 -15.23 -9.41
C ILE A 74 15.66 -13.99 -8.54
N ARG A 75 15.90 -14.10 -7.22
CA ARG A 75 15.89 -12.89 -6.38
C ARG A 75 17.07 -11.98 -6.75
N SER A 76 16.77 -10.70 -6.90
CA SER A 76 17.78 -9.64 -7.02
C SER A 76 18.69 -9.62 -5.77
N HIS A 77 19.95 -9.27 -5.97
CA HIS A 77 20.95 -9.10 -4.90
C HIS A 77 21.13 -10.32 -3.97
N THR A 78 21.03 -11.54 -4.51
CA THR A 78 21.42 -12.74 -3.76
C THR A 78 22.93 -12.75 -3.48
N GLN A 79 23.33 -13.02 -2.24
CA GLN A 79 24.74 -13.21 -1.86
C GLN A 79 25.28 -14.61 -2.19
N LEU A 80 24.51 -15.40 -2.96
CA LEU A 80 24.89 -16.76 -3.28
C LEU A 80 25.99 -16.74 -4.35
N PRO A 81 27.13 -17.41 -4.12
CA PRO A 81 28.20 -17.47 -5.10
C PRO A 81 27.76 -18.30 -6.31
N GLY A 82 28.16 -17.89 -7.51
CA GLY A 82 27.92 -18.68 -8.71
C GLY A 82 27.97 -17.88 -10.01
N PRO A 83 27.90 -18.57 -11.16
CA PRO A 83 27.92 -17.93 -12.49
C PRO A 83 26.70 -17.00 -12.68
N ILE A 84 25.55 -17.36 -12.11
CA ILE A 84 24.30 -16.58 -12.21
C ILE A 84 24.44 -15.23 -11.50
N ALA A 85 24.91 -15.23 -10.25
CA ALA A 85 25.11 -13.99 -9.48
C ALA A 85 26.15 -13.06 -10.14
N LYS A 86 27.23 -13.62 -10.70
CA LYS A 86 28.22 -12.85 -11.48
C LYS A 86 27.62 -12.24 -12.74
N GLY A 87 26.80 -13.00 -13.47
CA GLY A 87 26.11 -12.53 -14.67
C GLY A 87 25.12 -11.40 -14.36
N SER A 88 24.34 -11.54 -13.29
CA SER A 88 23.42 -10.49 -12.82
C SER A 88 24.17 -9.20 -12.43
N ALA A 89 25.25 -9.31 -11.65
CA ALA A 89 26.04 -8.13 -11.27
C ALA A 89 26.68 -7.44 -12.49
N LEU A 90 27.10 -8.21 -13.50
CA LEU A 90 27.61 -7.66 -14.76
C LEU A 90 26.50 -6.94 -15.53
N ALA A 91 25.31 -7.54 -15.64
CA ALA A 91 24.16 -6.93 -16.30
C ALA A 91 23.76 -5.60 -15.63
N ASP A 92 23.70 -5.57 -14.29
CA ASP A 92 23.42 -4.35 -13.53
C ASP A 92 24.48 -3.27 -13.75
N LYS A 93 25.77 -3.64 -13.76
CA LYS A 93 26.87 -2.72 -14.05
C LYS A 93 26.79 -2.14 -15.47
N LEU A 94 26.35 -2.92 -16.45
CA LEU A 94 26.19 -2.48 -17.84
C LEU A 94 24.91 -1.68 -18.07
N ALA A 95 23.85 -1.96 -17.29
CA ALA A 95 22.59 -1.23 -17.32
C ALA A 95 22.61 0.06 -16.48
N ALA A 96 23.58 0.20 -15.58
CA ALA A 96 23.83 1.46 -14.87
C ALA A 96 24.10 2.58 -15.88
N PRO A 97 23.51 3.77 -15.71
CA PRO A 97 23.72 4.89 -16.62
C PRO A 97 25.22 5.20 -16.74
N ARG A 98 25.79 5.01 -17.94
CA ARG A 98 27.12 5.50 -18.28
C ARG A 98 27.06 7.02 -18.37
N ILE A 99 27.32 7.69 -17.26
CA ILE A 99 27.49 9.14 -17.22
C ILE A 99 28.87 9.44 -17.82
N ASN A 100 28.93 9.67 -19.14
CA ASN A 100 30.14 10.12 -19.85
C ASN A 100 30.38 11.64 -19.66
N ALA A 101 30.00 12.19 -18.52
CA ALA A 101 30.15 13.61 -18.19
C ALA A 101 30.84 13.72 -16.82
N PRO A 102 31.64 14.78 -16.57
CA PRO A 102 32.20 15.02 -15.24
C PRO A 102 31.06 15.00 -14.22
N LEU A 103 31.20 14.17 -13.17
CA LEU A 103 30.15 13.93 -12.19
C LEU A 103 29.56 15.28 -11.72
N PRO A 104 28.25 15.54 -11.94
CA PRO A 104 27.59 16.68 -11.32
C PRO A 104 27.71 16.59 -9.80
N ASP A 105 27.58 17.71 -9.10
CA ASP A 105 27.45 17.74 -7.64
C ASP A 105 26.50 16.63 -7.16
N ALA A 106 26.82 15.95 -6.05
CA ALA A 106 26.11 14.76 -5.59
C ALA A 106 24.59 15.00 -5.51
N LEU A 107 24.19 16.22 -5.13
CA LEU A 107 22.80 16.67 -5.08
C LEU A 107 22.11 16.66 -6.45
N GLN A 108 22.81 17.03 -7.51
CA GLN A 108 22.27 17.01 -8.86
C GLN A 108 22.15 15.58 -9.40
N GLN A 109 23.03 14.67 -9.00
CA GLN A 109 22.88 13.23 -9.30
C GLN A 109 21.70 12.62 -8.56
N ALA A 110 21.52 12.97 -7.29
CA ALA A 110 20.36 12.54 -6.50
C ALA A 110 19.06 13.08 -7.09
N LEU A 111 19.04 14.34 -7.55
CA LEU A 111 17.90 14.92 -8.26
C LEU A 111 17.57 14.13 -9.53
N LEU A 112 18.54 13.92 -10.42
CA LEU A 112 18.31 13.16 -11.66
C LEU A 112 17.83 11.72 -11.40
N SER A 113 18.42 11.05 -10.40
CA SER A 113 18.00 9.72 -9.98
C SER A 113 16.59 9.73 -9.40
N HIS A 114 16.25 10.70 -8.56
CA HIS A 114 14.91 10.84 -7.99
C HIS A 114 13.86 11.17 -9.05
N THR A 115 14.14 12.09 -9.98
CA THR A 115 13.24 12.43 -11.09
C THR A 115 12.93 11.22 -11.97
N PHE A 116 13.87 10.27 -12.09
CA PHE A 116 13.70 9.11 -12.93
C PHE A 116 13.07 7.90 -12.22
N TYR A 117 13.45 7.65 -10.95
CA TYR A 117 13.07 6.46 -10.20
C TYR A 117 12.10 6.73 -9.04
N HIS A 118 11.82 7.99 -8.69
CA HIS A 118 11.02 8.41 -7.54
C HIS A 118 11.41 7.71 -6.22
N GLN A 119 12.72 7.57 -6.00
CA GLN A 119 13.28 6.90 -4.83
C GLN A 119 12.98 7.66 -3.52
N SER A 120 12.83 6.93 -2.41
CA SER A 120 12.64 7.53 -1.08
C SER A 120 13.90 8.23 -0.54
N ALA A 121 13.73 9.17 0.40
CA ALA A 121 14.84 9.97 0.93
C ALA A 121 15.93 9.11 1.58
N LYS A 122 15.54 8.01 2.24
CA LYS A 122 16.49 7.04 2.83
C LYS A 122 17.27 6.29 1.76
N SER A 123 16.66 5.99 0.61
CA SER A 123 17.35 5.33 -0.51
C SER A 123 18.38 6.26 -1.13
N LEU A 124 18.01 7.54 -1.35
CA LEU A 124 18.90 8.54 -1.92
C LEU A 124 20.06 8.86 -0.98
N GLN A 125 19.80 9.03 0.32
CA GLN A 125 20.84 9.20 1.35
C GLN A 125 21.87 8.05 1.31
N ARG A 126 21.43 6.80 1.17
CA ARG A 126 22.33 5.64 1.12
C ARG A 126 23.13 5.58 -0.17
N MET A 127 22.59 6.10 -1.27
CA MET A 127 23.17 6.01 -2.60
C MET A 127 24.16 7.15 -2.89
N PHE A 128 23.82 8.36 -2.45
CA PHE A 128 24.57 9.59 -2.75
C PHE A 128 25.25 10.20 -1.53
N HIS A 129 25.05 9.65 -0.32
CA HIS A 129 25.64 10.11 0.94
C HIS A 129 25.33 11.57 1.30
N ILE A 130 24.17 12.07 0.88
CA ILE A 130 23.68 13.43 1.13
C ILE A 130 22.91 13.49 2.46
N PRO A 131 22.89 14.63 3.18
CA PRO A 131 22.06 14.81 4.36
C PRO A 131 20.58 14.50 4.08
N LEU A 132 19.95 13.78 5.00
CA LEU A 132 18.56 13.31 4.86
C LEU A 132 17.57 14.47 4.67
N ASP A 133 17.86 15.64 5.23
CA ASP A 133 16.98 16.81 5.11
C ASP A 133 16.99 17.43 3.71
N SER A 134 18.14 17.44 3.04
CA SER A 134 18.25 17.84 1.63
C SER A 134 17.49 16.87 0.72
N GLU A 135 17.55 15.56 1.00
CA GLU A 135 16.79 14.54 0.26
C GLU A 135 15.28 14.65 0.49
N ARG A 136 14.86 14.95 1.73
CA ARG A 136 13.46 15.24 2.03
C ARG A 136 12.95 16.47 1.28
N GLN A 137 13.78 17.50 1.14
CA GLN A 137 13.42 18.68 0.35
C GLN A 137 13.28 18.35 -1.14
N LEU A 138 14.19 17.55 -1.71
CA LEU A 138 14.09 17.07 -3.09
C LEU A 138 12.76 16.35 -3.37
N ILE A 139 12.35 15.45 -2.46
CA ILE A 139 11.07 14.73 -2.59
C ILE A 139 9.87 15.66 -2.41
N LYS A 140 9.97 16.65 -1.52
CA LYS A 140 8.94 17.68 -1.34
C LYS A 140 8.72 18.53 -2.60
N MET A 141 9.78 18.73 -3.38
CA MET A 141 9.73 19.48 -4.63
C MET A 141 9.26 18.65 -5.83
N CYS A 142 9.16 17.32 -5.71
CA CYS A 142 8.70 16.44 -6.80
C CYS A 142 7.16 16.43 -6.90
N PRO A 143 6.55 16.93 -7.99
CA PRO A 143 5.10 16.99 -8.16
C PRO A 143 4.42 15.62 -8.10
N ASP A 144 5.05 14.60 -8.69
CA ASP A 144 4.54 13.23 -8.74
C ASP A 144 4.57 12.57 -7.36
N CYS A 145 5.58 12.85 -6.54
CA CYS A 145 5.62 12.35 -5.17
C CYS A 145 4.68 13.11 -4.24
N GLN A 146 4.40 14.39 -4.52
CA GLN A 146 3.41 15.17 -3.77
C GLN A 146 1.97 14.78 -4.09
N SER A 147 1.67 14.37 -5.33
CA SER A 147 0.33 13.87 -5.69
C SER A 147 0.01 12.52 -5.01
N ILE A 148 1.05 11.75 -4.68
CA ILE A 148 0.98 10.50 -3.90
C ILE A 148 1.23 10.78 -2.40
N ALA A 149 1.08 12.03 -1.93
CA ALA A 149 1.20 12.34 -0.51
C ALA A 149 0.37 11.30 0.26
N PRO A 150 0.94 10.68 1.32
CA PRO A 150 0.14 9.78 2.12
C PRO A 150 -1.11 10.55 2.50
N LEU A 151 -2.27 9.94 2.29
CA LEU A 151 -3.44 10.24 3.09
C LEU A 151 -2.96 10.03 4.53
N HIS A 152 -2.34 11.06 5.13
CA HIS A 152 -2.41 11.24 6.56
C HIS A 152 -3.90 11.15 6.82
N PRO A 153 -4.40 10.13 7.53
CA PRO A 153 -5.79 10.16 7.92
C PRO A 153 -5.94 11.47 8.69
N ALA A 154 -6.59 12.45 8.06
CA ALA A 154 -6.77 13.78 8.62
C ALA A 154 -7.53 13.70 9.95
N GLY A 155 -8.18 12.57 10.23
CA GLY A 155 -8.66 12.20 11.54
C GLY A 155 -7.61 11.44 12.35
N VAL A 156 -6.93 12.14 13.27
CA VAL A 156 -6.49 11.48 14.50
C VAL A 156 -7.78 11.11 15.24
N ASN A 157 -8.05 9.82 15.44
CA ASN A 157 -9.23 9.41 16.20
C ASN A 157 -9.07 9.95 17.64
N PRO A 158 -9.93 10.89 18.09
CA PRO A 158 -9.75 11.58 19.36
C PRO A 158 -9.70 10.60 20.52
N ARG A 159 -8.84 10.89 21.49
CA ARG A 159 -8.68 10.11 22.72
C ARG A 159 -8.87 11.01 23.92
N GLY A 160 -9.52 10.47 24.95
CA GLY A 160 -9.60 11.12 26.26
C GLY A 160 -8.21 11.24 26.89
N LEU A 161 -8.04 12.27 27.71
CA LEU A 161 -6.85 12.54 28.52
C LEU A 161 -6.90 11.83 29.89
N ARG A 162 -8.08 11.32 30.29
CA ARG A 162 -8.31 10.56 31.52
C ARG A 162 -9.40 9.51 31.32
N ALA A 163 -9.45 8.53 32.22
CA ALA A 163 -10.51 7.53 32.26
C ALA A 163 -11.89 8.20 32.40
N LEU A 164 -12.91 7.61 31.79
CA LEU A 164 -14.28 8.11 31.74
C LEU A 164 -14.42 9.51 31.14
N GLN A 165 -13.44 9.99 30.38
CA GLN A 165 -13.60 11.23 29.61
C GLN A 165 -14.30 10.96 28.29
N LEU A 166 -13.67 10.15 27.42
CA LEU A 166 -14.15 9.90 26.07
C LEU A 166 -14.28 8.40 25.84
N TRP A 167 -15.50 7.98 25.63
CA TRP A 167 -15.84 6.64 25.16
C TRP A 167 -16.08 6.63 23.67
N GLN A 168 -15.68 5.55 23.01
CA GLN A 168 -16.06 5.24 21.64
C GLN A 168 -16.95 4.02 21.64
N THR A 169 -18.01 4.06 20.85
CA THR A 169 -18.97 2.96 20.80
C THR A 169 -19.45 2.74 19.38
N ASP A 170 -19.53 1.47 19.01
CA ASP A 170 -19.86 1.06 17.66
C ASP A 170 -20.50 -0.34 17.67
N VAL A 171 -21.20 -0.67 16.61
CA VAL A 171 -21.82 -1.97 16.38
C VAL A 171 -20.97 -2.79 15.42
N THR A 172 -20.57 -3.98 15.84
CA THR A 172 -19.90 -4.95 14.98
C THR A 172 -20.79 -6.16 14.70
N HIS A 173 -20.66 -6.71 13.50
CA HIS A 173 -21.39 -7.88 13.04
C HIS A 173 -20.46 -9.10 13.06
N VAL A 174 -20.84 -10.13 13.80
CA VAL A 174 -20.04 -11.38 13.91
C VAL A 174 -20.86 -12.54 13.35
N PRO A 175 -20.70 -12.90 12.05
CA PRO A 175 -21.53 -13.90 11.37
C PRO A 175 -21.37 -15.33 11.90
N GLU A 176 -20.26 -15.62 12.60
CA GLU A 176 -19.90 -16.93 13.13
C GLU A 176 -20.87 -17.43 14.22
N PHE A 177 -21.69 -16.55 14.80
CA PHE A 177 -22.72 -16.92 15.79
C PHE A 177 -24.03 -17.47 15.18
N GLY A 178 -24.08 -17.70 13.85
CA GLY A 178 -25.11 -18.52 13.21
C GLY A 178 -26.52 -17.90 13.21
N ARG A 179 -27.54 -18.69 13.63
CA ARG A 179 -28.97 -18.28 13.62
C ARG A 179 -29.27 -17.05 14.47
N TYR A 180 -28.41 -16.76 15.43
CA TYR A 180 -28.42 -15.51 16.17
C TYR A 180 -27.34 -14.61 15.58
N LYS A 181 -27.73 -13.83 14.56
CA LYS A 181 -26.91 -12.75 13.99
C LYS A 181 -26.74 -11.64 15.03
N TYR A 182 -26.06 -11.92 16.14
CA TYR A 182 -25.84 -10.96 17.19
C TYR A 182 -24.93 -9.86 16.63
N LYS A 183 -25.47 -8.67 16.71
CA LYS A 183 -24.73 -7.44 16.51
C LYS A 183 -24.17 -7.09 17.88
N TYR A 184 -22.86 -7.00 18.02
CA TYR A 184 -22.27 -6.60 19.30
C TYR A 184 -22.10 -5.11 19.27
N ILE A 185 -22.78 -4.43 20.19
CA ILE A 185 -22.37 -3.08 20.52
C ILE A 185 -21.27 -3.19 21.57
N TYR A 186 -20.20 -2.45 21.36
CA TYR A 186 -19.14 -2.31 22.34
C TYR A 186 -18.94 -0.85 22.69
N VAL A 187 -18.42 -0.64 23.89
CA VAL A 187 -17.90 0.63 24.39
C VAL A 187 -16.44 0.41 24.72
N LEU A 188 -15.59 1.33 24.27
CA LEU A 188 -14.18 1.40 24.59
C LEU A 188 -13.90 2.74 25.30
N ASP A 189 -13.33 2.67 26.49
CA ASP A 189 -12.69 3.84 27.09
C ASP A 189 -11.38 4.13 26.35
N THR A 190 -11.32 5.29 25.71
CA THR A 190 -10.17 5.61 24.84
C THR A 190 -8.86 5.84 25.61
N PHE A 191 -8.92 6.08 26.92
CA PHE A 191 -7.77 6.27 27.79
C PHE A 191 -7.38 4.96 28.49
N SER A 192 -8.27 4.39 29.31
CA SER A 192 -7.99 3.21 30.15
C SER A 192 -8.00 1.89 29.39
N LYS A 193 -8.54 1.87 28.16
CA LYS A 193 -8.73 0.68 27.34
C LYS A 193 -9.72 -0.34 27.92
N ALA A 194 -10.50 0.05 28.93
CA ALA A 194 -11.60 -0.77 29.41
C ALA A 194 -12.64 -0.96 28.29
N VAL A 195 -13.09 -2.20 28.10
CA VAL A 195 -14.08 -2.56 27.09
C VAL A 195 -15.28 -3.18 27.76
N TRP A 196 -16.47 -2.78 27.31
CA TRP A 196 -17.73 -3.44 27.62
C TRP A 196 -18.42 -3.81 26.32
N ALA A 197 -18.86 -5.06 26.18
CA ALA A 197 -19.55 -5.52 24.98
C ALA A 197 -20.80 -6.29 25.37
N SER A 198 -21.91 -6.06 24.67
CA SER A 198 -23.13 -6.83 24.86
C SER A 198 -23.71 -7.31 23.54
N PRO A 199 -24.21 -8.55 23.46
CA PRO A 199 -24.93 -9.01 22.29
C PRO A 199 -26.27 -8.25 22.15
N LEU A 200 -26.56 -7.77 20.95
CA LEU A 200 -27.84 -7.14 20.60
C LEU A 200 -28.65 -8.01 19.65
N THR A 201 -29.95 -8.09 19.91
CA THR A 201 -30.94 -8.69 19.01
C THR A 201 -31.38 -7.74 17.88
N GLY A 202 -30.92 -6.48 17.88
CA GLY A 202 -31.15 -5.48 16.82
C GLY A 202 -30.44 -4.14 17.07
N GLU A 203 -30.46 -3.22 16.10
CA GLU A 203 -29.81 -1.89 16.14
C GLU A 203 -30.81 -0.74 16.34
N THR A 204 -31.75 -0.91 17.26
CA THR A 204 -32.64 0.22 17.60
C THR A 204 -32.05 0.99 18.76
N SER A 205 -32.41 2.26 18.90
CA SER A 205 -31.99 3.11 20.03
C SER A 205 -32.30 2.49 21.40
N LYS A 206 -33.34 1.65 21.49
CA LYS A 206 -33.66 0.90 22.73
C LYS A 206 -32.54 -0.06 23.10
N HIS A 207 -31.96 -0.76 22.14
CA HIS A 207 -30.86 -1.69 22.34
C HIS A 207 -29.59 -0.95 22.77
N THR A 208 -29.26 0.14 22.07
CA THR A 208 -28.12 1.03 22.41
C THR A 208 -28.23 1.58 23.82
N ILE A 209 -29.41 2.10 24.21
CA ILE A 209 -29.65 2.63 25.55
C ILE A 209 -29.54 1.53 26.61
N SER A 210 -30.09 0.34 26.35
CA SER A 210 -29.97 -0.79 27.28
C SER A 210 -28.51 -1.20 27.49
N HIS A 211 -27.71 -1.21 26.42
CA HIS A 211 -26.29 -1.48 26.51
C HIS A 211 -25.55 -0.43 27.36
N TRP A 212 -25.76 0.86 27.08
CA TRP A 212 -25.08 1.92 27.84
C TRP A 212 -25.51 1.96 29.30
N MET A 213 -26.77 1.66 29.64
CA MET A 213 -27.18 1.56 31.05
C MET A 213 -26.37 0.49 31.80
N ALA A 214 -26.15 -0.68 31.18
CA ALA A 214 -25.33 -1.73 31.78
C ALA A 214 -23.85 -1.34 31.86
N ALA A 215 -23.33 -0.69 30.81
CA ALA A 215 -21.95 -0.18 30.78
C ALA A 215 -21.73 0.89 31.85
N PHE A 216 -22.65 1.85 32.00
CA PHE A 216 -22.58 2.92 33.00
C PHE A 216 -22.60 2.38 34.42
N ALA A 217 -23.42 1.36 34.69
CA ALA A 217 -23.46 0.72 35.99
C ALA A 217 -22.16 -0.02 36.34
N THR A 218 -21.45 -0.53 35.33
CA THR A 218 -20.26 -1.38 35.54
C THR A 218 -18.95 -0.60 35.51
N LEU A 219 -18.79 0.28 34.52
CA LEU A 219 -17.55 1.02 34.28
C LEU A 219 -17.61 2.46 34.83
N GLY A 220 -18.81 2.97 35.12
CA GLY A 220 -19.05 4.38 35.42
C GLY A 220 -19.56 5.17 34.22
N VAL A 221 -19.95 6.43 34.45
CA VAL A 221 -20.54 7.30 33.42
C VAL A 221 -19.44 8.16 32.79
N PRO A 222 -19.27 8.14 31.44
CA PRO A 222 -18.29 8.98 30.78
C PRO A 222 -18.76 10.44 30.69
N SER A 223 -17.82 11.37 30.50
CA SER A 223 -18.16 12.75 30.17
C SER A 223 -18.69 12.87 28.74
N GLU A 224 -18.14 12.07 27.83
CA GLU A 224 -18.39 12.16 26.39
C GLU A 224 -18.45 10.78 25.74
N ILE A 225 -19.35 10.61 24.78
CA ILE A 225 -19.44 9.43 23.93
C ILE A 225 -19.35 9.87 22.47
N LYS A 226 -18.43 9.24 21.73
CA LYS A 226 -18.32 9.36 20.28
C LYS A 226 -18.88 8.11 19.61
N THR A 227 -19.80 8.30 18.66
CA THR A 227 -20.38 7.25 17.82
C THR A 227 -20.12 7.57 16.35
N ASP A 228 -20.51 6.67 15.45
CA ASP A 228 -20.74 7.02 14.05
C ASP A 228 -22.11 7.70 13.86
N ASN A 229 -22.48 7.94 12.60
CA ASN A 229 -23.77 8.52 12.20
C ASN A 229 -24.90 7.46 12.10
N GLY A 230 -24.74 6.30 12.73
CA GLY A 230 -25.72 5.22 12.70
C GLY A 230 -27.11 5.68 13.20
N PRO A 231 -28.22 5.18 12.61
CA PRO A 231 -29.58 5.61 12.95
C PRO A 231 -29.95 5.43 14.44
N CYS A 232 -29.34 4.45 15.11
CA CYS A 232 -29.58 4.21 16.53
C CYS A 232 -28.97 5.31 17.42
N TYR A 233 -27.87 5.92 16.99
CA TYR A 233 -27.16 6.97 17.73
C TYR A 233 -27.73 8.36 17.45
N THR A 234 -28.15 8.63 16.21
CA THR A 234 -28.69 9.94 15.81
C THR A 234 -30.16 10.14 16.18
N SER A 235 -30.82 9.13 16.76
CA SER A 235 -32.23 9.23 17.16
C SER A 235 -32.48 10.19 18.34
N GLN A 236 -33.64 10.86 18.33
CA GLN A 236 -34.07 11.73 19.43
C GLN A 236 -34.07 11.02 20.80
N LYS A 237 -34.44 9.73 20.82
CA LYS A 237 -34.48 8.93 22.05
C LYS A 237 -33.09 8.79 22.68
N THR A 238 -32.07 8.59 21.85
CA THR A 238 -30.67 8.52 22.27
C THR A 238 -30.18 9.87 22.77
N ALA A 239 -30.46 10.95 22.04
CA ALA A 239 -30.11 12.31 22.46
C ALA A 239 -30.70 12.66 23.85
N THR A 240 -32.01 12.42 24.05
CA THR A 240 -32.67 12.67 25.34
C THR A 240 -32.07 11.83 26.47
N PHE A 241 -31.70 10.57 26.20
CA PHE A 241 -31.04 9.72 27.19
C PHE A 241 -29.68 10.30 27.61
N LEU A 242 -28.81 10.65 26.66
CA LEU A 242 -27.47 11.17 26.98
C LEU A 242 -27.53 12.51 27.71
N VAL A 243 -28.46 13.40 27.33
CA VAL A 243 -28.72 14.65 28.05
C VAL A 243 -29.13 14.38 29.50
N LYS A 244 -30.02 13.42 29.75
CA LYS A 244 -30.45 13.06 31.12
C LYS A 244 -29.30 12.56 31.99
N TRP A 245 -28.31 11.89 31.39
CA TRP A 245 -27.12 11.40 32.07
C TRP A 245 -25.96 12.41 32.10
N GLY A 246 -26.15 13.61 31.55
CA GLY A 246 -25.11 14.64 31.50
C GLY A 246 -23.93 14.29 30.58
N VAL A 247 -24.13 13.37 29.62
CA VAL A 247 -23.09 12.90 28.70
C VAL A 247 -23.15 13.69 27.40
N ARG A 248 -22.02 14.27 26.98
CA ARG A 248 -21.94 14.94 25.68
C ARG A 248 -21.81 13.91 24.56
N HIS A 249 -22.67 14.02 23.54
CA HIS A 249 -22.64 13.15 22.38
C HIS A 249 -21.88 13.81 21.22
N ILE A 250 -20.99 13.05 20.57
CA ILE A 250 -20.25 13.45 19.38
C ILE A 250 -20.53 12.40 18.29
N THR A 251 -20.90 12.84 17.11
CA THR A 251 -21.10 12.02 15.91
C THR A 251 -20.12 12.40 14.81
#